data_AF-A0A7C6RRI9-F1
#
_entry.id   AF-A0A7C6RRI9-F1
#
_cell.length_a   1.000
_cell.length_b   1.000
_cell.length_c   1.000
_cell.angle_alpha   90.00
_cell.angle_beta   90.00
_cell.angle_gamma   90.00
#
_symmetry.space_group_name_H-M   'P 1'
#
loop_
_entity.id
_entity.type
_entity.pdbx_description
1 polymer ?
#
loop_
_entity_poly.entity_id
_entity_poly.type
_entity_poly.pdbx_seq_one_letter_code
_entity_poly.pdbx_strand_id
1 'polypeptide(L)'
;MNYIYDIFLNFDKEIIDFYDWNNGDKVTHIRKIPVFKIRSDSIHDLYCGKIKFQEDFLKIIENKTEVFMSRDLIKIPYCSLFTDGNTVLSLKLD
;
A
#
# COMPACT_ATOMS: atom_id res chain seq x y z
N MET A 1 -11.43 7.98 11.21
CA MET A 1 -10.83 9.28 10.85
C MET A 1 -10.51 9.24 9.36
N ASN A 2 -11.12 10.10 8.54
CA ASN A 2 -11.01 10.06 7.08
C ASN A 2 -9.80 10.87 6.60
N TYR A 3 -8.60 10.30 6.69
CA TYR A 3 -7.39 10.96 6.24
C TYR A 3 -7.20 10.82 4.73
N ILE A 4 -6.95 11.96 4.08
CA ILE A 4 -6.32 12.03 2.75
C ILE A 4 -4.82 12.06 3.04
N TYR A 5 -4.08 11.09 2.52
CA TYR A 5 -2.66 10.94 2.82
C TYR A 5 -1.76 11.61 1.77
N ASP A 6 -2.24 11.72 0.53
CA ASP A 6 -1.52 12.32 -0.59
C ASP A 6 -0.08 11.80 -0.73
N ILE A 7 0.04 10.55 -1.20
CA ILE A 7 1.33 9.84 -1.28
C ILE A 7 1.55 9.22 -2.66
N PHE A 8 2.81 8.99 -2.98
CA PHE A 8 3.23 8.27 -4.17
C PHE A 8 3.66 6.84 -3.78
N LEU A 9 3.22 5.84 -4.53
CA LEU A 9 3.58 4.43 -4.31
C LEU A 9 4.06 3.78 -5.60
N ASN A 10 5.07 2.93 -5.46
CA ASN A 10 5.54 2.05 -6.53
C ASN A 10 5.08 0.61 -6.22
N PHE A 11 4.37 -0.01 -7.16
CA PHE A 11 3.84 -1.38 -7.03
C PHE A 11 4.62 -2.37 -7.91
N ASP A 12 5.94 -2.16 -8.05
CA ASP A 12 6.82 -3.14 -8.66
C ASP A 12 6.83 -4.46 -7.86
N LYS A 13 7.23 -5.54 -8.53
CA LYS A 13 7.38 -6.85 -7.88
C LYS A 13 8.58 -6.87 -6.94
N GLU A 14 9.63 -6.14 -7.28
CA GLU A 14 10.77 -5.94 -6.40
C GLU A 14 10.52 -4.74 -5.48
N ILE A 15 10.90 -4.89 -4.21
CA ILE A 15 10.75 -3.81 -3.23
C ILE A 15 11.88 -2.82 -3.47
N ILE A 16 11.53 -1.63 -3.95
CA ILE A 16 12.45 -0.53 -4.25
C ILE A 16 12.16 0.61 -3.29
N ASP A 17 13.19 1.07 -2.58
CA ASP A 17 13.07 2.22 -1.68
C ASP A 17 12.72 3.49 -2.46
N PHE A 18 11.95 4.39 -1.82
CA PHE A 18 11.43 5.59 -2.49
C PHE A 18 12.53 6.53 -3.02
N TYR A 19 13.72 6.48 -2.43
CA TYR A 19 14.87 7.29 -2.85
C TYR A 19 15.62 6.68 -4.04
N ASP A 20 15.33 5.44 -4.41
CA ASP A 20 15.92 4.74 -5.56
C ASP A 20 15.00 4.77 -6.80
N TRP A 21 13.83 5.42 -6.71
CA TRP A 21 12.91 5.54 -7.84
C TRP A 21 13.46 6.45 -8.94
N ASN A 22 13.21 6.07 -10.18
CA ASN A 22 13.63 6.76 -11.39
C ASN A 22 12.44 7.36 -12.14
N ASN A 23 12.69 8.33 -13.02
CA ASN A 23 11.66 8.99 -13.83
C ASN A 23 10.86 8.03 -14.75
N GLY A 24 11.39 6.84 -15.02
CA GLY A 24 10.73 5.81 -15.83
C GLY A 24 9.81 4.88 -15.04
N ASP A 25 9.84 4.94 -13.71
CA ASP A 25 9.12 3.99 -12.87
C ASP A 25 7.61 4.29 -12.85
N LYS A 26 6.81 3.24 -12.75
CA LYS A 26 5.35 3.35 -12.68
C LYS A 26 4.90 3.68 -11.27
N VAL A 27 4.96 4.95 -10.95
CA VAL A 27 4.50 5.48 -9.66
C VAL A 27 3.01 5.84 -9.73
N THR A 28 2.26 5.42 -8.72
CA THR A 28 0.83 5.69 -8.58
C THR A 28 0.62 6.76 -7.51
N HIS A 29 -0.16 7.79 -7.84
CA HIS A 29 -0.51 8.87 -6.91
C HIS A 29 -1.79 8.51 -6.13
N ILE A 30 -1.65 8.30 -4.83
CA ILE A 30 -2.71 7.78 -3.95
C ILE A 30 -3.31 8.92 -3.13
N ARG A 31 -4.63 9.05 -3.23
CA ARG A 31 -5.43 10.00 -2.45
C ARG A 31 -5.71 9.49 -1.05
N LYS A 32 -6.14 8.23 -0.95
CA LYS A 32 -6.55 7.61 0.32
C LYS A 32 -6.13 6.15 0.31
N ILE A 33 -5.63 5.65 1.44
CA ILE A 33 -5.24 4.25 1.60
C ILE A 33 -5.35 3.86 3.08
N PRO A 34 -5.81 2.64 3.41
CA PRO A 34 -5.74 2.14 4.78
C PRO A 34 -4.28 1.97 5.22
N VAL A 35 -4.02 2.29 6.49
CA VAL A 35 -2.70 2.12 7.12
C VAL A 35 -2.86 1.29 8.38
N PHE A 36 -2.07 0.24 8.50
CA PHE A 36 -2.09 -0.67 9.65
C PHE A 36 -0.75 -0.69 10.34
N LYS A 37 -0.77 -0.45 11.65
CA LYS A 37 0.40 -0.68 12.49
C LYS A 37 0.48 -2.16 12.85
N ILE A 38 1.60 -2.79 12.52
CA ILE A 38 1.89 -4.20 12.84
C ILE A 38 3.20 -4.30 13.62
N ARG A 39 3.55 -5.52 14.05
CA ARG A 39 4.83 -5.78 14.72
C ARG A 39 5.97 -5.82 13.70
N SER A 40 7.18 -5.49 14.13
CA SER A 40 8.37 -5.49 13.26
C SER A 40 8.70 -6.88 12.67
N ASP A 41 8.42 -7.97 13.40
CA ASP A 41 8.56 -9.33 12.86
C ASP A 41 7.59 -9.58 11.69
N SER A 42 6.35 -9.10 11.80
CA SER A 42 5.36 -9.19 10.72
C SER A 42 5.72 -8.33 9.49
N ILE A 43 6.41 -7.20 9.68
CA ILE A 43 6.97 -6.42 8.54
C ILE A 43 8.01 -7.24 7.79
N HIS A 44 8.88 -7.95 8.51
CA HIS A 44 9.88 -8.82 7.88
C HIS A 44 9.22 -9.97 7.11
N ASP A 45 8.22 -10.63 7.70
CA ASP A 45 7.45 -11.67 7.01
C ASP A 45 6.76 -11.13 5.74
N LEU A 46 6.25 -9.90 5.79
CA LEU A 46 5.67 -9.21 4.63
C LEU A 46 6.71 -9.00 3.52
N TYR A 47 7.89 -8.48 3.87
CA TYR A 47 9.00 -8.27 2.95
C TYR A 47 9.45 -9.57 2.29
N CYS A 48 9.47 -10.68 3.04
CA CYS A 48 9.79 -12.01 2.52
C CYS A 48 8.64 -12.72 1.80
N GLY A 49 7.45 -12.11 1.69
CA GLY A 49 6.26 -12.72 1.07
C GLY A 49 5.69 -13.90 1.86
N LYS A 50 6.01 -14.06 3.14
CA LYS A 50 5.58 -15.16 4.01
C LYS A 50 4.31 -14.81 4.80
N ILE A 51 3.30 -14.29 4.11
CA ILE A 51 2.08 -13.77 4.72
C ILE A 51 0.82 -14.40 4.13
N LYS A 52 -0.22 -14.51 4.94
CA LYS A 52 -1.57 -14.90 4.52
C LYS A 52 -2.59 -14.01 5.20
N PHE A 53 -3.48 -13.42 4.41
CA PHE A 53 -4.58 -12.62 4.94
C PHE A 53 -5.81 -13.48 5.19
N GLN A 54 -6.50 -13.17 6.28
CA GLN A 54 -7.84 -13.71 6.54
C GLN A 54 -8.86 -12.98 5.66
N GLU A 55 -9.93 -13.67 5.25
CA GLU A 55 -10.99 -13.09 4.41
C GLU A 55 -11.62 -11.85 5.05
N ASP A 56 -11.80 -11.85 6.37
CA ASP A 56 -12.37 -10.71 7.08
C ASP A 56 -11.46 -9.48 7.03
N PHE A 57 -10.14 -9.66 6.98
CA PHE A 57 -9.21 -8.57 6.74
C PHE A 57 -9.32 -8.04 5.31
N LEU A 58 -9.47 -8.92 4.32
CA LEU A 58 -9.65 -8.50 2.92
C LEU A 58 -10.90 -7.63 2.74
N LYS A 59 -12.00 -7.96 3.42
CA LYS A 59 -13.23 -7.13 3.44
C LYS A 59 -13.00 -5.74 4.05
N ILE A 60 -12.09 -5.61 5.01
CA ILE A 60 -11.75 -4.31 5.63
C ILE A 60 -11.08 -3.39 4.62
N ILE A 61 -10.17 -3.93 3.80
CA ILE A 61 -9.36 -3.15 2.85
C ILE A 61 -10.01 -3.01 1.47
N GLU A 62 -11.03 -3.83 1.18
CA GLU A 62 -11.72 -3.86 -0.10
C GLU A 62 -12.23 -2.47 -0.53
N ASN A 63 -11.73 -2.00 -1.69
CA ASN A 63 -12.12 -0.75 -2.33
C ASN A 63 -11.99 0.48 -1.41
N LYS A 64 -11.04 0.44 -0.46
CA LYS A 64 -10.74 1.55 0.45
C LYS A 64 -9.61 2.45 -0.03
N THR A 65 -8.86 2.02 -1.03
CA THR A 65 -7.75 2.77 -1.61
C THR A 65 -8.23 3.55 -2.84
N GLU A 66 -8.00 4.86 -2.85
CA GLU A 66 -8.41 5.79 -3.90
C GLU A 66 -7.17 6.41 -4.55
N VAL A 67 -7.16 6.44 -5.89
CA VAL A 67 -6.08 7.01 -6.70
C VAL A 67 -6.47 8.41 -7.14
N PHE A 68 -5.51 9.34 -7.16
CA PHE A 68 -5.70 10.64 -7.79
C PHE A 68 -5.72 10.48 -9.31
N MET A 69 -6.87 10.81 -9.90
CA MET A 69 -7.04 10.94 -11.34
C MET A 69 -7.85 12.21 -11.61
N SER A 70 -7.60 12.83 -12.77
CA SER A 70 -8.08 14.18 -13.09
C SER A 70 -9.60 14.32 -13.16
N ARG A 71 -10.35 13.24 -13.41
CA ARG A 71 -11.82 13.26 -13.57
C ARG A 71 -12.58 12.14 -12.85
N ASP A 72 -11.96 10.97 -12.67
CA ASP A 72 -12.61 9.79 -12.12
C ASP A 72 -12.00 9.33 -10.79
N LEU A 73 -12.83 8.79 -9.89
CA LEU A 73 -12.37 8.15 -8.67
C LEU A 73 -12.05 6.68 -8.96
N ILE A 74 -10.78 6.37 -9.24
CA ILE A 74 -10.32 4.99 -9.38
C ILE A 74 -10.03 4.41 -8.00
N LYS A 75 -10.52 3.19 -7.76
CA LYS A 75 -10.27 2.44 -6.54
C LYS A 75 -9.41 1.21 -6.80
N ILE A 76 -8.49 0.92 -5.89
CA ILE A 76 -7.73 -0.32 -5.88
C ILE A 76 -8.40 -1.25 -4.85
N PRO A 77 -8.92 -2.43 -5.25
CA PRO A 77 -9.67 -3.29 -4.34
C PRO A 77 -8.88 -3.70 -3.11
N TYR A 78 -7.70 -4.32 -3.27
CA TYR A 78 -6.94 -4.88 -2.15
C TYR A 78 -5.57 -4.23 -2.06
N CYS A 79 -5.52 -3.03 -1.48
CA CYS A 79 -4.28 -2.29 -1.31
C CYS A 79 -4.24 -1.58 0.05
N SER A 80 -3.11 -1.65 0.75
CA SER A 80 -2.93 -1.03 2.07
C SER A 80 -1.45 -0.78 2.38
N LEU A 81 -1.20 0.11 3.34
CA LEU A 81 0.13 0.30 3.94
C LEU A 81 0.23 -0.46 5.26
N PHE A 82 1.39 -1.05 5.47
CA PHE A 82 1.76 -1.69 6.73
C PHE A 82 2.99 -1.00 7.29
N THR A 83 2.98 -0.69 8.59
CA THR A 83 4.12 -0.06 9.25
C THR A 83 4.32 -0.60 10.65
N ASP A 84 5.57 -0.66 11.13
CA ASP A 84 5.87 -0.88 12.55
C ASP A 84 6.19 0.43 13.29
N GLY A 85 6.22 1.56 12.58
CA GLY A 85 6.62 2.87 13.06
C GLY A 85 8.00 3.32 12.58
N ASN A 86 8.85 2.40 12.11
CA ASN A 86 10.17 2.69 11.54
C ASN A 86 10.20 2.45 10.03
N THR A 87 9.57 1.37 9.58
CA THR A 87 9.47 0.98 8.18
C THR A 87 8.01 1.04 7.74
N VAL A 88 7.78 1.38 6.47
CA VAL A 88 6.46 1.30 5.84
C VAL A 88 6.59 0.55 4.52
N LEU A 89 5.68 -0.38 4.28
CA LEU A 89 5.58 -1.13 3.03
C LEU A 89 4.18 -1.00 2.47
N SER A 90 4.10 -0.74 1.17
CA SER A 90 2.85 -0.83 0.43
C SER A 90 2.66 -2.22 -0.13
N LEU A 91 1.45 -2.76 0.01
CA LEU A 91 1.07 -4.03 -0.60
C LEU A 91 -0.17 -3.84 -1.45
N LYS A 92 -0.10 -4.33 -2.68
CA LYS A 92 -1.23 -4.50 -3.60
C LYS A 92 -1.38 -5.98 -3.92
N LEU A 93 -2.58 -6.52 -3.68
CA LEU A 93 -2.92 -7.90 -4.04
C LEU A 93 -3.69 -7.87 -5.38
N ASP A 94 -3.30 -8.74 -6.30
CA ASP A 94 -3.91 -8.95 -7.62
C ASP A 94 -4.70 -10.25 -7.68
#